data_AF-A0A9P7FRT6-F1
#
_entry.id   AF-A0A9P7FRT6-F1
#
_cell.length_a   1.000
_cell.length_b   1.000
_cell.length_c   1.000
_cell.angle_alpha   90.00
_cell.angle_beta   90.00
_cell.angle_gamma   90.00
#
_symmetry.space_group_name_H-M   'P 1'
#
loop_
_entity.id
_entity.type
_entity.pdbx_description
1 polymer ?
#
loop_
_entity_poly.entity_id
_entity_poly.type
_entity_poly.pdbx_seq_one_letter_code
_entity_poly.pdbx_strand_id
1 'polypeptide(L)'
;MTGLWSRTPPRKARPPKTSPSPSIGSPWAPSSSIYPNFQHETAGRTSSTPFSLSSPSSSTSSAPAPQGSPYSWNSGSSLSSPGTPRRRQPEVLGPTPSPSSSYRLPPLQRSMGYLAFPPPSASPSPPKSSPPMSAPAPETTPPAPADAQVDLAAEEKARALRLQQAEEARRGEEAWVASGGTLRDAHGRRDPVRTAAVRAELALRAWEAEAVARWEAYEAAWRRLLGGDADEVQEGLRFKDIPWPVSVPGGAVQPEDVTVSRVEEFLLEGLKVRGCPTTRRERVRGALLRWHPDKMTRVVGRVVDEDTERVKEGVRVVTECLQKLNETR
;
A
#
# COMPACT_ATOMS: atom_id res chain seq x y z
N MET A 1 34.35 -41.01 74.99
CA MET A 1 34.95 -40.52 73.73
C MET A 1 33.87 -39.84 72.91
N THR A 2 33.63 -38.56 73.18
CA THR A 2 32.61 -37.72 72.54
C THR A 2 33.31 -36.79 71.56
N GLY A 3 33.19 -37.08 70.26
CA GLY A 3 33.81 -36.31 69.19
C GLY A 3 32.94 -35.13 68.77
N LEU A 4 33.39 -33.92 69.09
CA LEU A 4 32.89 -32.65 68.57
C LEU A 4 33.04 -32.59 67.04
N TRP A 5 31.95 -32.38 66.32
CA TRP A 5 31.96 -32.02 64.90
C TRP A 5 31.77 -30.51 64.76
N SER A 6 32.84 -29.81 64.39
CA SER A 6 32.82 -28.37 64.11
C SER A 6 32.18 -28.10 62.75
N ARG A 7 31.03 -27.40 62.75
CA ARG A 7 30.38 -26.89 61.54
C ARG A 7 31.10 -25.63 61.04
N THR A 8 31.69 -25.69 59.84
CA THR A 8 32.19 -24.52 59.11
C THR A 8 31.04 -23.88 58.32
N PRO A 9 30.83 -22.55 58.38
CA PRO A 9 29.80 -21.89 57.58
C PRO A 9 30.20 -21.75 56.11
N PRO A 10 29.24 -21.76 55.17
CA PRO A 10 29.52 -21.65 53.74
C PRO A 10 29.98 -20.23 53.36
N ARG A 11 31.08 -20.15 52.62
CA ARG A 11 31.59 -18.92 51.97
C ARG A 11 30.55 -18.39 50.98
N LYS A 12 30.10 -17.15 51.18
CA LYS A 12 29.32 -16.39 50.20
C LYS A 12 30.12 -16.23 48.90
N ALA A 13 29.60 -16.80 47.81
CA ALA A 13 30.14 -16.63 46.47
C ALA A 13 30.04 -15.15 46.06
N ARG A 14 31.16 -14.60 45.56
CA ARG A 14 31.19 -13.28 44.90
C ARG A 14 30.44 -13.37 43.56
N PRO A 15 29.62 -12.38 43.19
CA PRO A 15 29.05 -12.32 41.84
C PRO A 15 30.17 -12.07 40.80
N PRO A 16 30.04 -12.65 39.59
CA PRO A 16 31.01 -12.43 38.52
C PRO A 16 31.00 -10.96 38.07
N LYS A 17 32.20 -10.44 37.80
CA LYS A 17 32.42 -9.13 37.19
C LYS A 17 31.65 -9.06 35.86
N THR A 18 30.74 -8.11 35.76
CA THR A 18 30.07 -7.72 34.53
C THR A 18 31.09 -7.26 33.49
N SER A 19 31.14 -8.00 32.38
CA SER A 19 31.83 -7.64 31.15
C SER A 19 31.29 -6.34 30.56
N PRO A 20 32.10 -5.54 29.84
CA PRO A 20 31.65 -4.31 29.21
C PRO A 20 30.62 -4.59 28.11
N SER A 21 29.54 -3.81 28.13
CA SER A 21 28.46 -3.82 27.14
C SER A 21 28.99 -3.71 25.71
N PRO A 22 28.46 -4.52 24.76
CA PRO A 22 28.65 -4.21 23.34
C PRO A 22 27.91 -2.91 23.03
N SER A 23 28.63 -1.94 22.46
CA SER A 23 28.05 -0.75 21.85
C SER A 23 26.91 -1.17 20.93
N ILE A 24 25.70 -0.77 21.29
CA ILE A 24 24.54 -0.79 20.41
C ILE A 24 24.87 0.17 19.27
N GLY A 25 25.37 -0.38 18.16
CA GLY A 25 25.49 0.34 16.91
C GLY A 25 24.09 0.74 16.49
N SER A 26 23.83 2.03 16.44
CA SER A 26 22.64 2.60 15.78
C SER A 26 22.66 2.21 14.31
N PRO A 27 21.70 1.41 13.80
CA PRO A 27 21.46 1.38 12.37
C PRO A 27 20.49 2.53 12.04
N TRP A 28 20.67 3.12 10.85
CA TRP A 28 19.92 4.25 10.28
C TRP A 28 20.59 5.61 10.46
N ALA A 29 21.84 5.70 10.02
CA ALA A 29 22.30 6.92 9.37
C ALA A 29 21.63 7.01 7.99
N PRO A 30 20.89 8.08 7.64
CA PRO A 30 20.40 8.28 6.29
C PRO A 30 21.60 8.54 5.37
N SER A 31 21.75 7.68 4.36
CA SER A 31 22.75 7.82 3.31
C SER A 31 22.62 9.21 2.68
N SER A 32 23.57 10.08 3.01
CA SER A 32 23.67 11.43 2.49
C SER A 32 24.54 11.38 1.24
N SER A 33 23.97 11.09 0.08
CA SER A 33 24.59 11.46 -1.20
C SER A 33 23.58 11.36 -2.33
N ILE A 34 23.66 12.32 -3.26
CA ILE A 34 22.76 12.60 -4.39
C ILE A 34 21.74 13.71 -4.06
N TYR A 35 22.26 14.93 -3.93
CA TYR A 35 21.56 16.13 -4.38
C TYR A 35 22.15 16.52 -5.75
N PRO A 36 21.34 16.71 -6.80
CA PRO A 36 21.80 17.41 -7.99
C PRO A 36 22.04 18.89 -7.64
N ASN A 37 23.21 19.37 -8.07
CA ASN A 37 23.74 20.71 -7.86
C ASN A 37 22.82 21.76 -8.53
N PHE A 38 21.97 22.42 -7.75
CA PHE A 38 21.14 23.53 -8.24
C PHE A 38 21.95 24.83 -8.07
N GLN A 39 22.68 25.22 -9.12
CA GLN A 39 23.37 26.50 -9.16
C GLN A 39 22.36 27.64 -9.19
N HIS A 40 22.49 28.56 -8.24
CA HIS A 40 21.80 29.84 -8.24
C HIS A 40 22.42 30.75 -9.31
N GLU A 41 21.72 30.98 -10.42
CA GLU A 41 21.97 32.14 -11.28
C GLU A 41 21.42 33.39 -10.58
N THR A 42 22.32 34.31 -10.27
CA THR A 42 22.01 35.65 -9.79
C THR A 42 21.83 36.56 -10.99
N ALA A 43 20.60 37.01 -11.23
CA ALA A 43 20.32 38.02 -12.23
C ALA A 43 20.68 39.41 -11.67
N GLY A 44 21.61 40.10 -12.35
CA GLY A 44 21.82 41.52 -12.15
C GLY A 44 23.13 42.04 -12.71
N ARG A 45 23.17 42.40 -14.00
CA ARG A 45 23.48 43.78 -14.43
C ARG A 45 23.48 43.97 -15.94
N THR A 46 23.08 45.18 -16.26
CA THR A 46 22.95 45.86 -17.54
C THR A 46 24.27 46.11 -18.27
N SER A 47 24.12 46.39 -19.57
CA SER A 47 24.95 47.23 -20.46
C SER A 47 25.91 46.52 -21.44
N SER A 48 25.49 46.63 -22.71
CA SER A 48 26.27 47.16 -23.83
C SER A 48 27.55 46.46 -24.28
N THR A 49 27.47 45.70 -25.38
CA THR A 49 28.10 46.01 -26.69
C THR A 49 27.92 44.85 -27.69
N PRO A 50 27.81 45.11 -29.00
CA PRO A 50 27.71 44.08 -30.03
C PRO A 50 29.09 43.82 -30.65
N PHE A 51 29.49 42.56 -30.82
CA PHE A 51 30.56 42.24 -31.76
C PHE A 51 30.38 40.87 -32.43
N SER A 52 30.79 40.86 -33.69
CA SER A 52 30.57 39.95 -34.79
C SER A 52 30.86 38.46 -34.60
N LEU A 53 29.98 37.67 -35.23
CA LEU A 53 30.24 36.58 -36.19
C LEU A 53 31.60 35.86 -36.10
N SER A 54 31.55 34.56 -35.81
CA SER A 54 32.38 33.55 -36.46
C SER A 54 31.73 32.17 -36.31
N SER A 55 31.30 31.60 -37.43
CA SER A 55 30.96 30.19 -37.58
C SER A 55 32.21 29.31 -37.42
N PRO A 56 32.03 28.05 -37.00
CA PRO A 56 32.85 27.00 -37.60
C PRO A 56 32.01 25.88 -38.21
N SER A 57 32.47 25.55 -39.40
CA SER A 57 32.15 24.46 -40.30
C SER A 57 32.46 23.06 -39.75
N SER A 58 31.61 22.12 -40.15
CA SER A 58 31.92 20.81 -40.76
C SER A 58 33.10 19.99 -40.21
N SER A 59 32.77 18.80 -39.68
CA SER A 59 33.63 17.62 -39.84
C SER A 59 32.79 16.35 -39.92
N THR A 60 32.61 15.90 -41.17
CA THR A 60 32.30 14.54 -41.62
C THR A 60 33.32 13.55 -41.05
N SER A 61 32.87 12.40 -40.54
CA SER A 61 33.76 11.23 -40.45
C SER A 61 32.95 9.94 -40.60
N SER A 62 33.55 9.05 -41.37
CA SER A 62 32.96 7.92 -42.09
C SER A 62 32.64 6.70 -41.22
N ALA A 63 31.69 5.90 -41.73
CA ALA A 63 31.50 4.50 -41.41
C ALA A 63 32.75 3.64 -41.74
N PRO A 64 32.78 2.38 -41.28
CA PRO A 64 32.45 1.31 -42.24
C PRO A 64 31.57 0.19 -41.68
N ALA A 65 30.75 -0.38 -42.58
CA ALA A 65 30.05 -1.66 -42.45
C ALA A 65 31.01 -2.86 -42.66
N PRO A 66 30.58 -4.06 -42.23
CA PRO A 66 30.41 -5.17 -43.20
C PRO A 66 29.08 -5.92 -42.95
N GLN A 67 28.23 -6.15 -43.95
CA GLN A 67 28.27 -7.18 -45.02
C GLN A 67 28.07 -8.64 -44.55
N GLY A 68 27.01 -9.25 -45.09
CA GLY A 68 26.76 -10.71 -45.21
C GLY A 68 25.92 -11.31 -44.07
N SER A 69 24.82 -12.04 -44.28
CA SER A 69 24.29 -12.73 -45.46
C SER A 69 22.83 -13.15 -45.18
N PRO A 70 22.00 -13.44 -46.20
CA PRO A 70 20.55 -13.60 -46.10
C PRO A 70 20.14 -15.07 -46.00
N TYR A 71 19.33 -15.43 -45.00
CA TYR A 71 18.54 -16.65 -45.06
C TYR A 71 17.10 -16.34 -45.43
N SER A 72 16.89 -16.46 -46.75
CA SER A 72 15.65 -16.84 -47.41
C SER A 72 14.97 -17.99 -46.66
N TRP A 73 13.73 -17.79 -46.21
CA TRP A 73 12.79 -18.88 -46.00
C TRP A 73 11.71 -18.81 -47.06
N ASN A 74 11.74 -19.87 -47.85
CA ASN A 74 11.01 -20.12 -49.06
C ASN A 74 9.52 -20.33 -48.76
N SER A 75 8.68 -19.80 -49.65
CA SER A 75 7.27 -20.12 -49.72
C SER A 75 7.10 -21.53 -50.29
N GLY A 76 6.37 -22.39 -49.58
CA GLY A 76 5.94 -23.70 -50.06
C GLY A 76 4.44 -23.83 -49.88
N SER A 77 3.69 -23.61 -50.96
CA SER A 77 2.25 -23.83 -51.06
C SER A 77 1.90 -25.32 -51.19
N SER A 78 0.64 -25.61 -50.86
CA SER A 78 -0.22 -26.67 -51.44
C SER A 78 -0.32 -28.02 -50.72
N LEU A 79 -1.54 -28.33 -50.27
CA LEU A 79 -2.41 -29.49 -50.62
C LEU A 79 -3.49 -29.63 -49.51
N SER A 80 -4.72 -29.13 -49.68
CA SER A 80 -5.90 -29.88 -50.18
C SER A 80 -6.07 -31.27 -49.53
N SER A 81 -6.92 -31.43 -48.50
CA SER A 81 -8.31 -31.99 -48.54
C SER A 81 -8.42 -33.19 -47.57
N PRO A 82 -9.60 -33.78 -47.25
CA PRO A 82 -11.00 -33.34 -47.32
C PRO A 82 -11.75 -33.45 -45.96
N GLY A 83 -12.99 -32.97 -45.93
CA GLY A 83 -13.82 -32.90 -44.73
C GLY A 83 -14.37 -34.21 -44.19
N THR A 84 -14.89 -34.13 -42.97
CA THR A 84 -15.81 -35.12 -42.39
C THR A 84 -17.10 -34.44 -41.92
N PRO A 85 -18.24 -35.15 -41.98
CA PRO A 85 -19.55 -34.54 -41.95
C PRO A 85 -20.07 -34.32 -40.53
N ARG A 86 -20.53 -33.09 -40.29
CA ARG A 86 -21.84 -32.74 -39.75
C ARG A 86 -22.68 -33.92 -39.20
N ARG A 87 -22.60 -34.16 -37.89
CA ARG A 87 -23.65 -34.88 -37.16
C ARG A 87 -24.59 -33.87 -36.51
N ARG A 88 -25.68 -33.56 -37.23
CA ARG A 88 -26.86 -32.87 -36.67
C ARG A 88 -27.44 -33.76 -35.56
N GLN A 89 -27.51 -33.24 -34.35
CA GLN A 89 -28.45 -33.72 -33.33
C GLN A 89 -29.68 -32.80 -33.36
N PRO A 90 -30.90 -33.34 -33.25
CA PRO A 90 -32.13 -32.59 -33.40
C PRO A 90 -32.35 -31.65 -32.21
N GLU A 91 -32.74 -30.42 -32.52
CA GLU A 91 -33.35 -29.49 -31.57
C GLU A 91 -34.61 -30.14 -30.98
N VAL A 92 -34.54 -30.44 -29.69
CA VAL A 92 -35.73 -30.61 -28.86
C VAL A 92 -35.98 -29.25 -28.21
N LEU A 93 -36.91 -28.51 -28.82
CA LEU A 93 -37.53 -27.32 -28.26
C LEU A 93 -38.29 -27.73 -26.98
N GLY A 94 -37.64 -27.58 -25.83
CA GLY A 94 -38.28 -27.60 -24.52
C GLY A 94 -38.39 -26.17 -23.97
N PRO A 95 -39.56 -25.71 -23.51
CA PRO A 95 -39.68 -24.42 -22.85
C PRO A 95 -38.98 -24.47 -21.48
N THR A 96 -37.85 -23.79 -21.34
CA THR A 96 -37.23 -23.56 -20.04
C THR A 96 -38.06 -22.53 -19.26
N PRO A 97 -38.62 -22.85 -18.08
CA PRO A 97 -39.28 -21.88 -17.23
C PRO A 97 -38.24 -20.93 -16.64
N SER A 98 -38.48 -19.63 -16.81
CA SER A 98 -37.75 -18.55 -16.17
C SER A 98 -37.76 -18.71 -14.65
N PRO A 99 -36.60 -18.69 -13.96
CA PRO A 99 -36.60 -18.42 -12.53
C PRO A 99 -36.78 -16.91 -12.34
N SER A 100 -38.03 -16.48 -12.16
CA SER A 100 -38.34 -15.24 -11.45
C SER A 100 -37.83 -15.38 -10.01
N SER A 101 -36.56 -15.08 -9.80
CA SER A 101 -35.98 -14.88 -8.47
C SER A 101 -36.33 -13.48 -8.03
N SER A 102 -37.54 -13.34 -7.49
CA SER A 102 -37.97 -12.20 -6.70
C SER A 102 -37.15 -12.15 -5.41
N TYR A 103 -35.97 -11.54 -5.48
CA TYR A 103 -35.28 -11.06 -4.30
C TYR A 103 -36.10 -9.94 -3.68
N ARG A 104 -36.98 -10.30 -2.75
CA ARG A 104 -37.50 -9.37 -1.73
C ARG A 104 -36.30 -8.87 -0.94
N LEU A 105 -35.93 -7.62 -1.18
CA LEU A 105 -35.09 -6.86 -0.28
C LEU A 105 -35.81 -6.78 1.09
N PRO A 106 -35.15 -7.13 2.20
CA PRO A 106 -35.70 -6.88 3.52
C PRO A 106 -35.84 -5.37 3.73
N PRO A 107 -36.91 -4.89 4.40
CA PRO A 107 -37.03 -3.48 4.74
C PRO A 107 -35.86 -3.08 5.63
N LEU A 108 -35.14 -2.03 5.21
CA LEU A 108 -34.19 -1.31 6.04
C LEU A 108 -34.93 -0.78 7.27
N GLN A 109 -34.89 -1.54 8.37
CA GLN A 109 -35.20 -1.03 9.68
C GLN A 109 -34.13 0.03 9.99
N ARG A 110 -34.52 1.28 9.76
CA ARG A 110 -33.88 2.45 10.36
C ARG A 110 -33.93 2.27 11.88
N SER A 111 -32.90 1.69 12.46
CA SER A 111 -32.63 1.83 13.88
C SER A 111 -32.29 3.30 14.11
N MET A 112 -33.30 4.09 14.49
CA MET A 112 -33.11 5.36 15.17
C MET A 112 -32.31 5.08 16.44
N GLY A 113 -30.99 5.18 16.31
CA GLY A 113 -30.09 5.30 17.45
C GLY A 113 -30.43 6.60 18.15
N TYR A 114 -31.04 6.45 19.31
CA TYR A 114 -31.27 7.48 20.32
C TYR A 114 -29.98 8.26 20.55
N LEU A 115 -29.92 9.49 20.05
CA LEU A 115 -28.99 10.48 20.55
C LEU A 115 -29.42 10.81 21.98
N ALA A 116 -28.57 10.38 22.91
CA ALA A 116 -28.65 10.68 24.32
C ALA A 116 -28.69 12.19 24.54
N PHE A 117 -29.79 12.68 25.09
CA PHE A 117 -29.87 14.02 25.66
C PHE A 117 -29.03 14.08 26.94
N PRO A 118 -28.11 15.03 27.11
CA PRO A 118 -27.57 15.33 28.43
C PRO A 118 -28.67 15.96 29.32
N PRO A 119 -28.74 15.63 30.62
CA PRO A 119 -29.72 16.22 31.52
C PRO A 119 -29.42 17.70 31.78
N PRO A 120 -30.44 18.58 31.86
CA PRO A 120 -30.24 19.96 32.28
C PRO A 120 -29.95 20.03 33.78
N SER A 121 -28.74 20.43 34.14
CA SER A 121 -28.40 20.85 35.51
C SER A 121 -29.08 22.17 35.84
N ALA A 122 -29.87 22.16 36.89
CA ALA A 122 -30.62 23.29 37.41
C ALA A 122 -29.78 24.21 38.31
N SER A 123 -30.14 25.51 38.26
CA SER A 123 -30.07 26.57 39.31
C SER A 123 -28.72 27.28 39.60
N PRO A 124 -28.70 28.51 40.20
CA PRO A 124 -29.79 29.47 40.52
C PRO A 124 -29.53 31.01 40.30
N SER A 125 -30.64 31.77 40.10
CA SER A 125 -31.03 33.12 40.65
C SER A 125 -30.32 34.46 40.22
N PRO A 126 -30.76 35.67 40.70
CA PRO A 126 -31.78 36.62 40.15
C PRO A 126 -31.25 38.11 40.01
N PRO A 127 -32.01 39.21 40.21
CA PRO A 127 -33.16 39.81 39.49
C PRO A 127 -32.81 41.19 38.82
N LYS A 128 -33.65 41.73 37.91
CA LYS A 128 -33.85 43.20 37.69
C LYS A 128 -34.92 43.48 36.64
N SER A 129 -36.09 43.95 37.09
CA SER A 129 -36.56 45.34 36.97
C SER A 129 -37.14 45.67 35.60
N SER A 130 -38.47 45.62 35.53
CA SER A 130 -39.29 46.16 34.46
C SER A 130 -39.23 47.69 34.41
N PRO A 131 -39.22 48.29 33.22
CA PRO A 131 -39.86 49.58 32.99
C PRO A 131 -41.07 49.44 32.05
N PRO A 132 -41.93 50.48 31.99
CA PRO A 132 -43.32 50.36 31.57
C PRO A 132 -43.53 50.41 30.05
N MET A 133 -44.68 49.83 29.69
CA MET A 133 -45.37 49.84 28.42
C MET A 133 -45.19 51.15 27.63
N SER A 134 -44.67 51.02 26.41
CA SER A 134 -44.85 52.00 25.34
C SER A 134 -45.55 51.34 24.16
N ALA A 135 -46.40 52.15 23.52
CA ALA A 135 -47.46 51.81 22.59
C ALA A 135 -47.05 50.97 21.37
N PRO A 136 -48.01 50.24 20.75
CA PRO A 136 -47.78 49.48 19.53
C PRO A 136 -47.48 50.42 18.35
N ALA A 137 -46.22 50.43 17.92
CA ALA A 137 -45.82 51.02 16.64
C ALA A 137 -46.27 50.12 15.48
N PRO A 138 -46.60 50.68 14.31
CA PRO A 138 -47.11 49.93 13.17
C PRO A 138 -46.09 48.90 12.69
N GLU A 139 -46.56 47.67 12.62
CA GLU A 139 -45.88 46.47 12.13
C GLU A 139 -45.40 46.71 10.69
N THR A 140 -44.20 47.26 10.57
CA THR A 140 -43.51 47.43 9.30
C THR A 140 -42.91 46.08 8.97
N THR A 141 -43.65 45.26 8.22
CA THR A 141 -43.16 43.97 7.73
C THR A 141 -41.88 44.22 6.94
N PRO A 142 -40.69 43.80 7.43
CA PRO A 142 -39.45 44.03 6.71
C PRO A 142 -39.51 43.26 5.39
N PRO A 143 -39.08 43.88 4.26
CA PRO A 143 -39.05 43.21 2.97
C PRO A 143 -38.18 41.96 3.10
N ALA A 144 -38.71 40.82 2.64
CA ALA A 144 -38.02 39.54 2.68
C ALA A 144 -36.63 39.66 2.00
N PRO A 145 -35.53 39.26 2.67
CA PRO A 145 -34.18 39.45 2.17
C PRO A 145 -33.89 38.49 1.01
N ALA A 146 -34.02 38.99 -0.22
CA ALA A 146 -33.62 38.27 -1.43
C ALA A 146 -32.09 38.08 -1.55
N ASP A 147 -31.29 38.79 -0.74
CA ASP A 147 -29.82 38.78 -0.80
C ASP A 147 -29.15 37.66 0.02
N ALA A 148 -29.88 36.97 0.90
CA ALA A 148 -29.31 35.97 1.81
C ALA A 148 -28.74 34.71 1.12
N GLN A 149 -29.11 34.44 -0.14
CA GLN A 149 -28.60 33.28 -0.89
C GLN A 149 -27.20 33.51 -1.48
N VAL A 150 -26.84 34.75 -1.77
CA VAL A 150 -25.54 35.09 -2.39
C VAL A 150 -24.42 34.99 -1.34
N ASP A 151 -24.71 35.30 -0.08
CA ASP A 151 -23.73 35.26 1.02
C ASP A 151 -23.30 33.83 1.39
N LEU A 152 -24.22 32.85 1.35
CA LEU A 152 -23.90 31.45 1.69
C LEU A 152 -22.89 30.83 0.71
N ALA A 153 -23.05 31.09 -0.59
CA ALA A 153 -22.14 30.57 -1.61
C ALA A 153 -20.75 31.21 -1.52
N ALA A 154 -20.67 32.49 -1.14
CA ALA A 154 -19.40 33.18 -0.92
C ALA A 154 -18.68 32.64 0.32
N GLU A 155 -19.40 32.39 1.41
CA GLU A 155 -18.86 31.77 2.62
C GLU A 155 -18.35 30.36 2.37
N GLU A 156 -19.09 29.53 1.64
CA GLU A 156 -18.68 28.16 1.33
C GLU A 156 -17.37 28.14 0.51
N LYS A 157 -17.27 29.02 -0.49
CA LYS A 157 -16.03 29.20 -1.26
C LYS A 157 -14.87 29.68 -0.38
N ALA A 158 -15.10 30.64 0.52
CA ALA A 158 -14.07 31.11 1.43
C ALA A 158 -13.60 30.01 2.40
N ARG A 159 -14.51 29.14 2.87
CA ARG A 159 -14.17 27.98 3.70
C ARG A 159 -13.37 26.95 2.91
N ALA A 160 -13.79 26.62 1.69
CA ALA A 160 -13.06 25.71 0.81
C ALA A 160 -11.64 26.20 0.51
N LEU A 161 -11.47 27.50 0.23
CA LEU A 161 -10.16 28.10 0.00
C LEU A 161 -9.25 28.02 1.24
N ARG A 162 -9.80 28.28 2.44
CA ARG A 162 -9.03 28.16 3.69
C ARG A 162 -8.61 26.71 3.96
N LEU A 163 -9.46 25.73 3.67
CA LEU A 163 -9.13 24.32 3.80
C LEU A 163 -8.02 23.93 2.83
N GLN A 164 -8.11 24.35 1.57
CA GLN A 164 -7.07 24.10 0.57
C GLN A 164 -5.72 24.71 1.00
N GLN A 165 -5.70 25.97 1.42
CA GLN A 165 -4.49 26.63 1.91
C GLN A 165 -3.90 25.91 3.13
N ALA A 166 -4.74 25.42 4.05
CA ALA A 166 -4.28 24.65 5.21
C ALA A 166 -3.70 23.28 4.82
N GLU A 167 -4.28 22.59 3.83
CA GLU A 167 -3.76 21.33 3.30
C GLU A 167 -2.43 21.51 2.57
N GLU A 168 -2.30 22.57 1.76
CA GLU A 168 -1.05 22.93 1.10
C GLU A 168 0.05 23.26 2.11
N ALA A 169 -0.28 24.01 3.16
CA ALA A 169 0.64 24.28 4.27
C ALA A 169 1.08 22.97 4.96
N ARG A 170 0.15 22.06 5.27
CA ARG A 170 0.46 20.74 5.85
C ARG A 170 1.37 19.92 4.93
N ARG A 171 1.09 19.91 3.62
CA ARG A 171 1.90 19.21 2.62
C ARG A 171 3.31 19.79 2.52
N GLY A 172 3.44 21.12 2.60
CA GLY A 172 4.73 21.81 2.63
C GLY A 172 5.55 21.48 3.87
N GLU A 173 4.92 21.42 5.04
CA GLU A 173 5.58 21.00 6.29
C GLU A 173 6.07 19.55 6.23
N GLU A 174 5.22 18.64 5.77
CA GLU A 174 5.57 17.23 5.58
C GLU A 174 6.75 17.07 4.59
N ALA A 175 6.69 17.76 3.44
CA ALA A 175 7.75 17.72 2.43
C ALA A 175 9.08 18.30 2.97
N TRP A 176 9.03 19.39 3.72
CA TRP A 176 10.21 19.99 4.37
C TRP A 176 10.85 19.03 5.38
N VAL A 177 10.03 18.34 6.18
CA VAL A 177 10.53 17.34 7.14
C VAL A 177 11.09 16.11 6.41
N ALA A 178 10.46 15.68 5.33
CA ALA A 178 10.93 14.58 4.48
C ALA A 178 12.30 14.86 3.85
N SER A 179 12.59 16.12 3.47
CA SER A 179 13.92 16.52 2.97
C SER A 179 14.98 16.68 4.07
N GLY A 180 14.67 16.33 5.32
CA GLY A 180 15.58 16.44 6.47
C GLY A 180 15.47 17.75 7.26
N GLY A 181 14.51 18.62 6.91
CA GLY A 181 14.25 19.86 7.62
C GLY A 181 13.83 19.67 9.08
N THR A 182 13.88 20.78 9.83
CA THR A 182 13.36 20.87 11.21
C THR A 182 12.31 21.97 11.26
N LEU A 183 11.15 21.69 11.86
CA LEU A 183 10.07 22.67 12.01
C LEU A 183 10.42 23.69 13.10
N ARG A 184 9.82 24.87 13.00
CA ARG A 184 9.99 25.97 13.96
C ARG A 184 8.67 26.28 14.66
N ASP A 185 8.76 26.66 15.93
CA ASP A 185 7.61 27.15 16.72
C ASP A 185 7.24 28.59 16.32
N ALA A 186 6.17 29.13 16.92
CA ALA A 186 5.74 30.52 16.68
C ALA A 186 6.80 31.57 17.09
N HIS A 187 7.80 31.19 17.88
CA HIS A 187 8.92 32.04 18.30
C HIS A 187 10.17 31.82 17.43
N GLY A 188 10.07 31.03 16.34
CA GLY A 188 11.17 30.73 15.44
C GLY A 188 12.22 29.75 15.99
N ARG A 189 11.99 29.15 17.16
CA ARG A 189 12.88 28.14 17.75
C ARG A 189 12.61 26.78 17.11
N ARG A 190 13.63 25.92 17.03
CA ARG A 190 13.47 24.56 16.50
C ARG A 190 12.55 23.75 17.42
N ASP A 191 11.55 23.10 16.84
CA ASP A 191 10.63 22.21 17.53
C ASP A 191 10.97 20.75 17.22
N PRO A 192 11.82 20.10 18.03
CA PRO A 192 12.21 18.71 17.81
C PRO A 192 11.05 17.75 18.04
N VAL A 193 10.09 18.10 18.91
CA VAL A 193 8.97 17.23 19.26
C VAL A 193 8.00 17.14 18.10
N ARG A 194 7.59 18.28 17.53
CA ARG A 194 6.73 18.32 16.34
C ARG A 194 7.41 17.69 15.13
N THR A 195 8.71 17.96 14.94
CA THR A 195 9.48 17.35 13.85
C THR A 195 9.53 15.83 13.99
N ALA A 196 9.77 15.29 15.20
CA ALA A 196 9.80 13.84 15.44
C ALA A 196 8.44 13.18 15.19
N ALA A 197 7.34 13.82 15.61
CA ALA A 197 5.99 13.32 15.36
C ALA A 197 5.68 13.25 13.85
N VAL A 198 6.01 14.29 13.08
CA VAL A 198 5.83 14.29 11.61
C VAL A 198 6.69 13.21 10.95
N ARG A 199 7.95 13.03 11.38
CA ARG A 199 8.80 11.95 10.87
C ARG A 199 8.23 10.56 11.15
N ALA A 200 7.72 10.33 12.35
CA ALA A 200 7.11 9.06 12.73
C ALA A 200 5.88 8.75 11.87
N GLU A 201 5.01 9.75 11.63
CA GLU A 201 3.84 9.59 10.77
C GLU A 201 4.24 9.35 9.30
N LEU A 202 5.25 10.07 8.78
CA LEU A 202 5.78 9.83 7.42
C LEU A 202 6.37 8.43 7.27
N ALA A 203 7.14 7.97 8.27
CA ALA A 203 7.70 6.62 8.27
C ALA A 203 6.60 5.55 8.30
N LEU A 204 5.55 5.76 9.10
CA LEU A 204 4.39 4.87 9.15
C LEU A 204 3.67 4.81 7.79
N ARG A 205 3.42 5.96 7.14
CA ARG A 205 2.80 6.00 5.81
C ARG A 205 3.65 5.35 4.73
N ALA A 206 4.96 5.55 4.77
CA ALA A 206 5.88 4.91 3.84
C ALA A 206 5.85 3.38 3.99
N TRP A 207 5.91 2.88 5.23
CA TRP A 207 5.79 1.46 5.52
C TRP A 207 4.42 0.88 5.07
N GLU A 208 3.32 1.60 5.34
CA GLU A 208 1.97 1.20 4.87
C GLU A 208 1.90 1.12 3.34
N ALA A 209 2.45 2.13 2.64
CA ALA A 209 2.49 2.16 1.19
C ALA A 209 3.33 1.00 0.61
N GLU A 210 4.48 0.69 1.22
CA GLU A 210 5.32 -0.45 0.83
C GLU A 210 4.60 -1.80 1.04
N ALA A 211 3.91 -1.96 2.17
CA ALA A 211 3.13 -3.17 2.45
C ALA A 211 2.00 -3.37 1.44
N VAL A 212 1.28 -2.31 1.09
CA VAL A 212 0.23 -2.34 0.06
C VAL A 212 0.82 -2.65 -1.31
N ALA A 213 1.88 -1.94 -1.72
CA ALA A 213 2.52 -2.15 -3.02
C ALA A 213 3.04 -3.58 -3.18
N ARG A 214 3.60 -4.16 -2.11
CA ARG A 214 4.07 -5.56 -2.09
C ARG A 214 2.93 -6.55 -2.28
N TRP A 215 1.81 -6.33 -1.60
CA TRP A 215 0.62 -7.16 -1.76
C TRP A 215 0.03 -7.07 -3.18
N GLU A 216 -0.05 -5.86 -3.74
CA GLU A 216 -0.54 -5.63 -5.10
C GLU A 216 0.36 -6.29 -6.15
N ALA A 217 1.69 -6.20 -5.99
CA ALA A 217 2.65 -6.88 -6.85
C ALA A 217 2.48 -8.40 -6.83
N TYR A 218 2.25 -8.98 -5.65
CA TYR A 218 1.95 -10.40 -5.48
C TYR A 218 0.64 -10.80 -6.18
N GLU A 219 -0.44 -10.03 -6.01
CA GLU A 219 -1.72 -10.29 -6.69
C GLU A 219 -1.61 -10.13 -8.21
N ALA A 220 -0.83 -9.16 -8.69
CA ALA A 220 -0.55 -8.99 -10.12
C ALA A 220 0.23 -10.18 -10.70
N ALA A 221 1.27 -10.65 -10.01
CA ALA A 221 2.03 -11.82 -10.41
C ALA A 221 1.16 -13.10 -10.42
N TRP A 222 0.26 -13.25 -9.45
CA TRP A 222 -0.71 -14.34 -9.43
C TRP A 222 -1.69 -14.28 -10.60
N ARG A 223 -2.22 -13.10 -10.93
CA ARG A 223 -3.09 -12.93 -12.10
C ARG A 223 -2.36 -13.27 -13.39
N ARG A 224 -1.09 -12.88 -13.53
CA ARG A 224 -0.26 -13.25 -14.69
C ARG A 224 -0.02 -14.75 -14.78
N LEU A 225 0.27 -15.42 -13.65
CA LEU A 225 0.48 -16.87 -13.61
C LEU A 225 -0.78 -17.67 -14.02
N LEU A 226 -1.95 -17.19 -13.63
CA LEU A 226 -3.24 -17.85 -13.93
C LEU A 226 -3.84 -17.44 -15.27
N GLY A 227 -3.57 -16.22 -15.73
CA GLY A 227 -4.13 -15.63 -16.94
C GLY A 227 -3.27 -15.77 -18.18
N GLY A 228 -2.09 -16.40 -18.10
CA GLY A 228 -1.31 -16.75 -19.29
C GLY A 228 -2.16 -17.64 -20.21
N ASP A 229 -2.55 -17.09 -21.36
CA ASP A 229 -3.31 -17.81 -22.37
C ASP A 229 -2.55 -19.05 -22.79
N ALA A 230 -3.23 -20.19 -22.79
CA ALA A 230 -2.67 -21.50 -23.09
C ALA A 230 -2.12 -21.63 -24.54
N ASP A 231 -2.32 -20.61 -25.37
CA ASP A 231 -1.96 -20.58 -26.80
C ASP A 231 -0.62 -19.89 -27.09
N GLU A 232 -0.07 -19.10 -26.15
CA GLU A 232 1.32 -18.66 -26.28
C GLU A 232 2.20 -19.77 -25.74
N VAL A 233 3.15 -20.25 -26.56
CA VAL A 233 4.14 -21.28 -26.21
C VAL A 233 4.95 -20.78 -25.01
N GLN A 234 4.40 -20.98 -23.83
CA GLN A 234 4.98 -20.45 -22.60
C GLN A 234 6.20 -21.31 -22.32
N GLU A 235 7.38 -20.72 -22.52
CA GLU A 235 8.64 -21.25 -22.02
C GLU A 235 8.38 -21.75 -20.58
N GLY A 236 8.69 -23.02 -20.31
CA GLY A 236 8.22 -23.71 -19.11
C GLY A 236 8.48 -22.90 -17.83
N LEU A 237 7.49 -22.88 -16.94
CA LEU A 237 7.56 -22.12 -15.69
C LEU A 237 8.71 -22.64 -14.82
N ARG A 238 9.45 -21.73 -14.18
CA ARG A 238 10.48 -22.07 -13.21
C ARG A 238 10.02 -21.75 -11.80
N PHE A 239 10.76 -22.25 -10.81
CA PHE A 239 10.44 -22.01 -9.40
C PHE A 239 10.31 -20.51 -9.06
N LYS A 240 11.18 -19.67 -9.62
CA LYS A 240 11.21 -18.21 -9.41
C LYS A 240 10.01 -17.46 -10.00
N ASP A 241 9.30 -18.06 -10.97
CA ASP A 241 8.19 -17.41 -11.66
C ASP A 241 6.89 -17.52 -10.87
N ILE A 242 6.86 -18.43 -9.88
CA ILE A 242 5.74 -18.61 -8.96
C ILE A 242 5.81 -17.50 -7.90
N PRO A 243 4.73 -16.72 -7.70
CA PRO A 243 4.66 -15.69 -6.68
C PRO A 243 4.49 -16.31 -5.29
N TRP A 244 5.59 -16.74 -4.71
CA TRP A 244 5.65 -17.25 -3.34
C TRP A 244 5.26 -16.14 -2.34
N PRO A 245 4.49 -16.45 -1.27
CA PRO A 245 4.03 -15.47 -0.30
C PRO A 245 5.14 -15.18 0.72
N VAL A 246 6.31 -14.72 0.26
CA VAL A 246 7.47 -14.43 1.09
C VAL A 246 8.15 -13.15 0.62
N SER A 247 8.59 -12.32 1.58
CA SER A 247 9.42 -11.14 1.31
C SER A 247 10.89 -11.51 1.43
N VAL A 248 11.62 -11.55 0.32
CA VAL A 248 13.09 -11.73 0.33
C VAL A 248 13.74 -10.43 -0.11
N PRO A 249 14.58 -9.78 0.73
CA PRO A 249 15.26 -8.56 0.36
C PRO A 249 16.32 -8.84 -0.70
N GLY A 250 16.14 -8.30 -1.91
CA GLY A 250 17.18 -8.22 -2.93
C GLY A 250 17.49 -9.51 -3.71
N GLY A 251 16.59 -10.49 -3.75
CA GLY A 251 16.89 -11.77 -4.42
C GLY A 251 15.69 -12.57 -4.93
N ALA A 252 16.01 -13.60 -5.71
CA ALA A 252 15.06 -14.64 -6.09
C ALA A 252 14.77 -15.55 -4.89
N VAL A 253 13.51 -15.93 -4.73
CA VAL A 253 13.06 -16.83 -3.66
C VAL A 253 13.66 -18.21 -3.87
N GLN A 254 14.28 -18.77 -2.83
CA GLN A 254 14.71 -20.17 -2.80
C GLN A 254 13.70 -21.03 -2.01
N PRO A 255 13.69 -22.36 -2.20
CA PRO A 255 12.81 -23.26 -1.46
C PRO A 255 12.94 -23.12 0.07
N GLU A 256 14.15 -22.88 0.56
CA GLU A 256 14.44 -22.74 1.99
C GLU A 256 13.89 -21.44 2.59
N ASP A 257 13.62 -20.43 1.75
CA ASP A 257 13.04 -19.16 2.19
C ASP A 257 11.56 -19.29 2.53
N VAL A 258 10.89 -20.34 2.04
CA VAL A 258 9.46 -20.60 2.26
C VAL A 258 9.26 -21.20 3.65
N THR A 259 9.36 -20.37 4.68
CA THR A 259 9.18 -20.77 6.08
C THR A 259 7.85 -20.26 6.64
N VAL A 260 7.30 -20.95 7.65
CA VAL A 260 6.04 -20.57 8.33
C VAL A 260 6.06 -19.11 8.76
N SER A 261 7.15 -18.67 9.38
CA SER A 261 7.28 -17.30 9.90
C SER A 261 7.25 -16.26 8.78
N ARG A 262 7.94 -16.50 7.66
CA ARG A 262 7.95 -15.57 6.53
C ARG A 262 6.62 -15.52 5.78
N VAL A 263 5.98 -16.68 5.62
CA VAL A 263 4.64 -16.77 5.02
C VAL A 263 3.60 -16.06 5.88
N GLU A 264 3.65 -16.25 7.20
CA GLU A 264 2.80 -15.54 8.15
C GLU A 264 3.04 -14.04 8.11
N GLU A 265 4.30 -13.62 8.21
CA GLU A 265 4.68 -12.21 8.16
C GLU A 265 4.14 -11.55 6.89
N PHE A 266 4.42 -12.12 5.72
CA PHE A 266 3.97 -11.61 4.44
C PHE A 266 2.44 -11.49 4.35
N LEU A 267 1.70 -12.55 4.71
CA LEU A 267 0.24 -12.57 4.57
C LEU A 267 -0.46 -11.62 5.56
N LEU A 268 0.11 -11.45 6.77
CA LEU A 268 -0.49 -10.64 7.83
C LEU A 268 0.01 -9.19 7.83
N GLU A 269 1.10 -8.88 7.13
CA GLU A 269 1.65 -7.53 7.05
C GLU A 269 0.64 -6.53 6.50
N GLY A 270 -0.07 -6.88 5.42
CA GLY A 270 -1.11 -6.02 4.83
C GLY A 270 -2.32 -5.78 5.74
N LEU A 271 -2.50 -6.57 6.82
CA LEU A 271 -3.58 -6.39 7.78
C LEU A 271 -3.25 -5.33 8.85
N LYS A 272 -1.97 -5.01 9.02
CA LYS A 272 -1.51 -3.97 9.95
C LYS A 272 -1.71 -2.56 9.38
N VAL A 273 -2.01 -2.43 8.09
CA VAL A 273 -2.31 -1.15 7.42
C VAL A 273 -3.64 -0.59 7.93
N ARG A 274 -3.66 0.70 8.27
CA ARG A 274 -4.86 1.39 8.76
C ARG A 274 -6.00 1.27 7.74
N GLY A 275 -7.19 0.84 8.19
CA GLY A 275 -8.39 0.74 7.36
C GLY A 275 -8.47 -0.51 6.48
N CYS A 276 -7.62 -1.53 6.67
CA CYS A 276 -7.74 -2.80 5.95
C CYS A 276 -9.10 -3.47 6.27
N PRO A 277 -9.98 -3.70 5.27
CA PRO A 277 -11.31 -4.29 5.50
C PRO A 277 -11.26 -5.82 5.71
N THR A 278 -10.17 -6.47 5.31
CA THR A 278 -10.03 -7.92 5.35
C THR A 278 -9.62 -8.39 6.73
N THR A 279 -10.27 -9.42 7.25
CA THR A 279 -9.87 -10.05 8.52
C THR A 279 -8.72 -11.05 8.31
N ARG A 280 -7.97 -11.36 9.38
CA ARG A 280 -6.95 -12.44 9.38
C ARG A 280 -7.50 -13.76 8.84
N ARG A 281 -8.70 -14.14 9.29
CA ARG A 281 -9.36 -15.39 8.88
C ARG A 281 -9.69 -15.40 7.39
N GLU A 282 -10.21 -14.30 6.85
CA GLU A 282 -10.52 -14.18 5.41
C GLU A 282 -9.25 -14.25 4.56
N ARG A 283 -8.19 -13.56 4.98
CA ARG A 283 -6.89 -13.55 4.30
C ARG A 283 -6.32 -14.96 4.18
N VAL A 284 -6.26 -15.69 5.30
CA VAL A 284 -5.75 -17.07 5.35
C VAL A 284 -6.63 -18.02 4.52
N ARG A 285 -7.97 -17.89 4.61
CA ARG A 285 -8.89 -18.72 3.83
C ARG A 285 -8.75 -18.48 2.33
N GLY A 286 -8.60 -17.22 1.91
CA GLY A 286 -8.34 -16.86 0.52
C GLY A 286 -7.03 -17.47 0.00
N ALA A 287 -5.98 -17.43 0.82
CA ALA A 287 -4.71 -18.07 0.50
C ALA A 287 -4.83 -19.59 0.39
N LEU A 288 -5.51 -20.27 1.32
CA LEU A 288 -5.77 -21.73 1.25
C LEU A 288 -6.50 -22.14 -0.02
N LEU A 289 -7.50 -21.37 -0.44
CA LEU A 289 -8.24 -21.63 -1.68
C LEU A 289 -7.41 -21.38 -2.94
N ARG A 290 -6.35 -20.58 -2.85
CA ARG A 290 -5.44 -20.29 -3.96
C ARG A 290 -4.35 -21.36 -4.08
N TRP A 291 -3.78 -21.77 -2.95
CA TRP A 291 -2.74 -22.80 -2.85
C TRP A 291 -3.28 -24.23 -2.79
N HIS A 292 -4.59 -24.43 -3.01
CA HIS A 292 -5.22 -25.75 -3.01
C HIS A 292 -4.58 -26.66 -4.08
N PRO A 293 -4.32 -27.95 -3.78
CA PRO A 293 -3.63 -28.86 -4.69
C PRO A 293 -4.29 -28.96 -6.06
N ASP A 294 -5.62 -28.99 -6.13
CA ASP A 294 -6.37 -29.02 -7.41
C ASP A 294 -5.98 -27.88 -8.37
N LYS A 295 -5.86 -26.64 -7.85
CA LYS A 295 -5.45 -25.49 -8.67
C LYS A 295 -3.95 -25.56 -8.99
N MET A 296 -3.16 -26.03 -8.03
CA MET A 296 -1.71 -26.08 -8.18
C MET A 296 -1.25 -27.15 -9.17
N THR A 297 -2.01 -28.23 -9.37
CA THR A 297 -1.75 -29.23 -10.41
C THR A 297 -1.63 -28.60 -11.80
N ARG A 298 -2.47 -27.59 -12.13
CA ARG A 298 -2.40 -26.89 -13.42
C ARG A 298 -1.16 -26.01 -13.57
N VAL A 299 -0.64 -25.49 -12.47
CA VAL A 299 0.61 -24.71 -12.48
C VAL A 299 1.79 -25.66 -12.59
N VAL A 300 1.84 -26.71 -11.77
CA VAL A 300 2.90 -27.73 -11.78
C VAL A 300 3.02 -28.42 -13.14
N GLY A 301 1.91 -28.68 -13.83
CA GLY A 301 1.93 -29.25 -15.19
C GLY A 301 2.56 -28.33 -16.26
N ARG A 302 2.81 -27.05 -15.96
CA ARG A 302 3.49 -26.08 -16.82
C ARG A 302 4.94 -25.83 -16.40
N VAL A 303 5.38 -26.41 -15.29
CA VAL A 303 6.73 -26.20 -14.74
C VAL A 303 7.74 -27.08 -15.48
N VAL A 304 8.96 -26.58 -15.70
CA VAL A 304 10.06 -27.35 -16.26
C VAL A 304 10.40 -28.52 -15.33
N ASP A 305 10.64 -29.71 -15.89
CA ASP A 305 10.92 -30.93 -15.11
C ASP A 305 12.00 -30.75 -14.03
N GLU A 306 13.02 -29.93 -14.30
CA GLU A 306 14.11 -29.60 -13.36
C GLU A 306 13.63 -28.93 -12.06
N ASP A 307 12.56 -28.14 -12.11
CA ASP A 307 12.01 -27.39 -10.98
C ASP A 307 10.72 -28.00 -10.42
N THR A 308 10.14 -29.01 -11.08
CA THR A 308 8.87 -29.63 -10.69
C THR A 308 8.86 -30.11 -9.24
N GLU A 309 9.94 -30.77 -8.79
CA GLU A 309 10.03 -31.26 -7.41
C GLU A 309 10.18 -30.11 -6.40
N ARG A 310 10.97 -29.08 -6.73
CA ARG A 310 11.11 -27.88 -5.89
C ARG A 310 9.78 -27.15 -5.72
N VAL A 311 9.02 -27.02 -6.81
CA VAL A 311 7.70 -26.38 -6.77
C VAL A 311 6.72 -27.19 -5.92
N LYS A 312 6.66 -28.52 -6.08
CA LYS A 312 5.80 -29.38 -5.26
C LYS A 312 6.14 -29.26 -3.77
N GLU A 313 7.43 -29.26 -3.43
CA GLU A 313 7.89 -29.06 -2.06
C GLU A 313 7.46 -27.69 -1.53
N GLY A 314 7.71 -26.60 -2.28
CA GLY A 314 7.28 -25.26 -1.90
C GLY A 314 5.77 -25.15 -1.70
N VAL A 315 4.96 -25.72 -2.59
CA VAL A 315 3.48 -25.75 -2.47
C VAL A 315 3.06 -26.51 -1.21
N ARG A 316 3.68 -27.65 -0.92
CA ARG A 316 3.41 -28.42 0.32
C ARG A 316 3.70 -27.56 1.54
N VAL A 317 4.87 -26.94 1.60
CA VAL A 317 5.28 -26.11 2.74
C VAL A 317 4.33 -24.93 2.92
N VAL A 318 3.99 -24.18 1.86
CA VAL A 318 3.01 -23.08 1.96
C VAL A 318 1.67 -23.58 2.49
N THR A 319 1.19 -24.72 1.98
CA THR A 319 -0.10 -25.29 2.41
C THR A 319 -0.09 -25.67 3.89
N GLU A 320 0.98 -26.31 4.37
CA GLU A 320 1.17 -26.64 5.79
C GLU A 320 1.22 -25.37 6.67
N CYS A 321 1.94 -24.34 6.22
CA CYS A 321 1.99 -23.04 6.91
C CYS A 321 0.59 -22.43 7.04
N LEU A 322 -0.18 -22.43 5.95
CA LEU A 322 -1.53 -21.88 5.92
C LEU A 322 -2.51 -22.66 6.79
N GLN A 323 -2.40 -23.99 6.85
CA GLN A 323 -3.20 -24.84 7.74
C GLN A 323 -2.93 -24.50 9.21
N LYS A 324 -1.66 -24.40 9.60
CA LYS A 324 -1.25 -24.01 10.95
C LYS A 324 -1.78 -22.63 11.34
N LEU A 325 -1.72 -21.66 10.42
CA LEU A 325 -2.28 -20.32 10.65
C LEU A 325 -3.80 -20.31 10.80
N ASN A 326 -4.50 -21.21 10.09
CA ASN A 326 -5.95 -21.35 10.18
C ASN A 326 -6.40 -22.02 11.50
N GLU A 327 -5.57 -22.89 12.07
CA GLU A 327 -5.81 -23.55 13.36
C GLU A 327 -5.55 -22.62 14.56
N THR A 328 -4.60 -21.70 14.44
CA THR A 328 -4.19 -20.77 15.51
C THR A 328 -5.21 -19.62 15.70
N ARG A 329 -6.45 -19.97 16.07
CA ARG A 329 -7.55 -19.01 16.28
C ARG A 329 -7.34 -18.09 17.47
#